data_AF-A0A381QVM5-F1
#
_entry.id   AF-A0A381QVM5-F1
#
_cell.length_a   1.000
_cell.length_b   1.000
_cell.length_c   1.000
_cell.angle_alpha   90.00
_cell.angle_beta   90.00
_cell.angle_gamma   90.00
#
_symmetry.space_group_name_H-M   'P 1'
#
loop_
_entity.id
_entity.type
_entity.pdbx_description
1 polymer ?
#
loop_
_entity_poly.entity_id
_entity_poly.type
_entity_poly.pdbx_seq_one_letter_code
_entity_poly.pdbx_strand_id
1 'polypeptide(L)'
;MNINTNYQKIILLSLGFFILLMIMAVFHENGILNAYRFEQEQVKMKEENEELRLRNNLLQQNILALKSDPYAIEIRNNLLRQNILALKSDPYAIEKIAREKLNLAKPGDQVYRIVSTPSQLPRVK
;
A
#
# COMPACT_ATOMS: atom_id res chain seq x y z
N MET A 1 9.92 -32.61 -73.32
CA MET A 1 10.76 -33.55 -72.55
C MET A 1 9.83 -34.52 -71.85
N ASN A 2 9.66 -35.74 -72.37
CA ASN A 2 8.68 -36.70 -71.82
C ASN A 2 9.32 -37.39 -70.60
N ILE A 3 8.95 -36.94 -69.41
CA ILE A 3 9.53 -37.41 -68.15
C ILE A 3 8.96 -38.81 -67.89
N ASN A 4 9.82 -39.80 -67.63
CA ASN A 4 9.38 -41.19 -67.42
C ASN A 4 8.34 -41.26 -66.29
N THR A 5 7.24 -42.00 -66.48
CA THR A 5 6.07 -42.01 -65.58
C THR A 5 6.42 -42.34 -64.13
N ASN A 6 7.50 -43.08 -63.90
CA ASN A 6 7.99 -43.42 -62.56
C ASN A 6 8.65 -42.22 -61.85
N TYR A 7 9.37 -41.36 -62.57
CA TYR A 7 9.92 -40.13 -61.98
C TYR A 7 8.83 -39.14 -61.61
N GLN A 8 7.78 -39.02 -62.45
CA GLN A 8 6.62 -38.20 -62.11
C GLN A 8 5.95 -38.66 -60.82
N LYS A 9 5.80 -39.99 -60.62
CA LYS A 9 5.27 -40.56 -59.37
C LYS A 9 6.16 -40.25 -58.16
N ILE A 10 7.48 -40.38 -58.29
CA ILE A 10 8.44 -40.08 -57.22
C ILE A 10 8.39 -38.60 -56.83
N ILE A 11 8.36 -37.69 -57.81
CA ILE A 11 8.24 -36.25 -57.57
C ILE A 11 6.92 -35.91 -56.86
N LEU A 12 5.81 -36.54 -57.26
CA LEU A 12 4.50 -36.33 -56.62
C LEU A 12 4.51 -36.81 -55.15
N LEU A 13 5.15 -37.95 -54.89
CA LEU A 13 5.32 -38.51 -53.54
C LEU A 13 6.19 -37.60 -52.66
N SER A 14 7.32 -37.11 -53.17
CA SER A 14 8.18 -36.18 -52.42
C SER A 14 7.49 -34.85 -52.14
N LEU A 15 6.69 -34.37 -53.11
CA LEU A 15 5.94 -33.12 -52.94
C LEU A 15 4.85 -33.27 -51.88
N GLY A 16 4.11 -34.39 -51.90
CA GLY A 16 3.12 -34.70 -50.86
C GLY A 16 3.75 -34.83 -49.47
N PHE A 17 4.90 -35.49 -49.37
CA PHE A 17 5.64 -35.60 -48.12
C PHE A 17 6.12 -34.24 -47.60
N PHE A 18 6.59 -33.36 -48.49
CA PHE A 18 7.00 -32.01 -48.12
C PHE A 18 5.83 -31.16 -47.61
N ILE A 19 4.66 -31.27 -48.26
CA ILE A 19 3.44 -30.60 -47.80
C ILE A 19 3.01 -31.11 -46.41
N LEU A 20 3.11 -32.42 -46.17
CA LEU A 20 2.82 -33.02 -44.87
C LEU A 20 3.73 -32.47 -43.77
N LEU A 21 5.04 -32.34 -44.05
CA LEU A 21 5.99 -31.75 -43.10
C LEU A 21 5.68 -30.27 -42.82
N MET A 22 5.27 -29.50 -43.82
CA MET A 22 4.85 -28.11 -43.62
C MET A 22 3.61 -27.99 -42.74
N ILE A 23 2.61 -28.84 -42.96
CA ILE A 23 1.40 -28.87 -42.11
C ILE A 23 1.78 -29.27 -40.68
N MET A 24 2.64 -30.28 -40.52
CA MET A 24 3.12 -30.71 -39.20
C MET A 24 3.89 -29.60 -38.49
N ALA A 25 4.79 -28.89 -39.16
CA ALA A 25 5.56 -27.80 -38.56
C ALA A 25 4.69 -26.63 -38.04
N VAL A 26 3.57 -26.36 -38.72
CA VAL A 26 2.65 -25.26 -38.37
C VAL A 26 1.66 -25.67 -37.27
N PHE A 27 1.09 -26.89 -37.36
CA PHE A 27 -0.03 -27.32 -36.52
C PHE A 27 0.33 -28.32 -35.40
N HIS A 28 1.58 -28.74 -35.28
CA HIS A 28 2.01 -29.63 -34.18
C HIS A 28 1.98 -28.90 -32.82
N GLU A 29 1.97 -29.66 -31.71
CA GLU A 29 1.84 -29.13 -30.34
C GLU A 29 2.93 -28.09 -30.01
N ASN A 30 4.15 -28.32 -30.49
CA ASN A 30 5.30 -27.40 -30.39
C ASN A 30 5.50 -26.56 -31.67
N GLY A 31 4.45 -26.44 -32.50
CA GLY A 31 4.48 -25.66 -33.72
C GLY A 31 4.58 -24.16 -33.46
N ILE A 32 4.96 -23.42 -34.50
CA ILE A 32 5.24 -21.97 -34.43
C ILE A 32 4.03 -21.16 -33.93
N LEU A 33 2.81 -21.60 -34.30
CA LEU A 33 1.58 -20.92 -33.89
C LEU A 33 1.34 -20.99 -32.37
N ASN A 34 1.64 -22.14 -31.76
CA ASN A 34 1.50 -22.32 -30.32
C ASN A 34 2.58 -21.57 -29.55
N ALA A 35 3.82 -21.54 -30.06
CA ALA A 35 4.88 -20.73 -29.47
C ALA A 35 4.48 -19.25 -29.38
N TYR A 36 3.90 -18.69 -30.45
CA TYR A 36 3.44 -17.30 -30.44
C TYR A 36 2.30 -17.05 -29.44
N ARG A 37 1.33 -17.97 -29.36
CA ARG A 37 0.23 -17.87 -28.38
C ARG A 37 0.73 -17.98 -26.94
N PHE A 38 1.69 -18.87 -26.69
CA PHE A 38 2.26 -19.08 -25.37
C PHE A 38 3.02 -17.85 -24.88
N GLU A 39 3.80 -17.19 -25.74
CA GLU A 39 4.46 -15.92 -25.41
C GLU A 39 3.45 -14.86 -24.97
N GLN A 40 2.31 -14.74 -25.66
CA GLN A 40 1.24 -13.81 -25.28
C GLN A 40 0.63 -14.14 -23.92
N GLU A 41 0.43 -15.42 -23.63
CA GLU A 41 -0.09 -15.88 -22.34
C GLU A 41 0.91 -15.61 -21.21
N GLN A 42 2.20 -15.83 -21.45
CA GLN A 42 3.27 -15.48 -20.51
C GLN A 42 3.32 -13.97 -20.22
N VAL A 43 3.14 -13.12 -21.24
CA VAL A 43 3.08 -11.67 -21.06
C VAL A 43 1.87 -11.28 -20.20
N LYS A 44 0.68 -11.80 -20.50
CA LYS A 44 -0.53 -11.51 -19.72
C LYS A 44 -0.41 -11.98 -18.27
N MET A 45 0.10 -13.20 -18.05
CA MET A 45 0.32 -13.74 -16.71
C MET A 45 1.32 -12.89 -15.93
N LYS A 46 2.38 -12.39 -16.57
CA LYS A 46 3.35 -11.48 -15.94
C LYS A 46 2.70 -10.14 -15.57
N GLU A 47 1.91 -9.57 -16.47
CA GLU A 47 1.21 -8.31 -16.22
C GLU A 47 0.22 -8.43 -15.07
N GLU A 48 -0.60 -9.48 -15.06
CA GLU A 48 -1.55 -9.77 -13.97
C GLU A 48 -0.82 -9.99 -12.63
N ASN A 49 0.31 -10.69 -12.65
CA ASN A 49 1.10 -10.94 -11.45
C ASN A 49 1.70 -9.62 -10.90
N GLU A 50 2.23 -8.76 -11.77
CA GLU A 50 2.71 -7.44 -11.34
C GLU A 50 1.57 -6.57 -10.79
N GLU A 51 0.38 -6.61 -11.40
CA GLU A 51 -0.80 -5.93 -10.86
C GLU A 51 -1.17 -6.46 -9.45
N LEU A 52 -1.17 -7.78 -9.27
CA LEU A 52 -1.44 -8.41 -7.97
C LEU A 52 -0.39 -8.04 -6.93
N ARG A 53 0.89 -7.92 -7.32
CA ARG A 53 1.95 -7.46 -6.42
C ARG A 53 1.74 -6.00 -6.00
N LEU A 54 1.35 -5.12 -6.93
CA LEU A 54 1.00 -3.74 -6.60
C LEU A 54 -0.19 -3.68 -5.62
N ARG A 55 -1.27 -4.42 -5.90
CA ARG A 55 -2.44 -4.50 -5.01
C ARG A 55 -2.07 -5.04 -3.62
N ASN A 56 -1.24 -6.08 -3.54
CA ASN A 56 -0.77 -6.61 -2.27
C ASN A 56 0.04 -5.57 -1.46
N ASN A 57 0.95 -4.85 -2.11
CA ASN A 57 1.70 -3.78 -1.44
C ASN A 57 0.78 -2.68 -0.91
N LEU A 58 -0.21 -2.24 -1.69
CA LEU A 58 -1.21 -1.26 -1.25
C LEU A 58 -2.03 -1.78 -0.07
N LEU A 59 -2.46 -3.04 -0.10
CA LEU A 59 -3.20 -3.67 1.00
C LEU A 59 -2.34 -3.75 2.27
N GLN A 60 -1.06 -4.10 2.15
CA GLN A 60 -0.14 -4.11 3.28
C GLN A 60 0.02 -2.72 3.89
N GLN A 61 0.16 -1.67 3.06
CA GLN A 61 0.21 -0.29 3.54
C GLN A 61 -1.08 0.11 4.27
N ASN A 62 -2.25 -0.25 3.72
CA ASN A 62 -3.53 0.00 4.37
C ASN A 62 -3.63 -0.71 5.72
N ILE A 63 -3.20 -1.97 5.82
CA ILE A 63 -3.17 -2.72 7.08
C ILE A 63 -2.27 -2.02 8.11
N LEU A 64 -1.08 -1.56 7.70
CA LEU A 64 -0.17 -0.83 8.60
C LEU A 64 -0.80 0.47 9.12
N ALA A 65 -1.44 1.24 8.24
CA ALA A 65 -2.13 2.46 8.61
C ALA A 65 -3.36 2.21 9.50
N LEU A 66 -4.16 1.18 9.21
CA LEU A 66 -5.30 0.81 10.02
C LEU A 66 -4.90 0.20 11.37
N LYS A 67 -3.72 -0.42 11.48
CA LYS A 67 -3.25 -1.02 12.74
C LYS A 67 -2.67 0.02 13.69
N SER A 68 -2.14 1.13 13.18
CA SER A 68 -1.59 2.20 14.03
C SER A 68 -2.67 3.01 14.74
N ASP A 69 -3.86 3.16 14.14
CA ASP A 69 -4.96 3.93 14.73
C ASP A 69 -5.56 3.29 16.02
N PRO A 70 -5.91 1.98 16.05
CA PRO A 70 -6.34 1.32 17.28
C PRO A 70 -5.31 1.39 18.40
N TYR A 71 -4.01 1.31 18.08
CA TYR A 71 -2.95 1.42 19.07
C TYR A 71 -2.89 2.83 19.68
N ALA A 72 -3.04 3.87 18.87
CA ALA A 72 -3.13 5.25 19.35
C ALA A 72 -4.37 5.47 20.22
N ILE A 73 -5.51 4.90 19.82
CA ILE A 73 -6.77 4.93 20.60
C ILE A 73 -6.61 4.19 21.93
N GLU A 74 -5.96 3.03 21.94
CA GLU A 74 -5.73 2.24 23.15
C GLU A 74 -4.83 2.96 24.15
N ILE A 75 -3.71 3.54 23.68
CA ILE A 75 -2.83 4.36 24.52
C ILE A 75 -3.61 5.52 25.13
N ARG A 76 -4.39 6.24 24.31
CA ARG A 76 -5.20 7.38 24.76
C ARG A 76 -6.23 6.94 25.80
N ASN A 77 -6.91 5.82 25.59
CA ASN A 77 -7.85 5.25 26.55
C ASN A 77 -7.18 4.88 27.88
N ASN A 78 -6.00 4.27 27.84
CA ASN A 78 -5.23 3.95 29.04
C ASN A 78 -4.82 5.21 29.82
N LEU A 79 -4.34 6.24 29.12
CA LEU A 79 -4.04 7.55 29.74
C LEU A 79 -5.29 8.20 30.36
N LEU A 80 -6.43 8.17 29.67
CA LEU A 80 -7.68 8.68 30.23
C LEU A 80 -8.09 7.92 31.49
N ARG A 81 -7.98 6.59 31.50
CA ARG A 81 -8.28 5.76 32.68
C ARG A 81 -7.39 6.12 33.86
N GLN A 82 -6.08 6.29 33.63
CA GLN A 82 -5.15 6.73 34.67
C GLN A 82 -5.52 8.12 35.22
N ASN A 83 -5.87 9.07 34.35
CA ASN A 83 -6.33 10.40 34.76
C ASN A 83 -7.62 10.33 35.60
N ILE A 84 -8.59 9.50 35.18
CA ILE A 84 -9.83 9.29 35.92
C ILE A 84 -9.54 8.69 37.31
N LEU A 85 -8.64 7.71 37.39
CA LEU A 85 -8.25 7.10 38.66
C LEU A 85 -7.62 8.14 39.58
N ALA A 86 -6.62 8.89 39.10
CA ALA A 86 -5.96 9.93 39.88
C ALA A 86 -6.95 10.99 40.39
N LEU A 87 -7.85 11.49 39.52
CA LEU A 87 -8.88 12.45 39.91
C LEU A 87 -9.90 11.89 40.91
N LYS A 88 -10.17 10.57 40.88
CA LYS A 88 -11.10 9.94 41.82
C LYS A 88 -10.47 9.62 43.17
N SER A 89 -9.21 9.23 43.18
CA SER A 89 -8.53 8.74 44.39
C SER A 89 -7.79 9.82 45.16
N ASP A 90 -7.32 10.87 44.48
CA ASP A 90 -6.44 11.88 45.08
C ASP A 90 -7.05 13.30 44.98
N PRO A 91 -7.46 13.90 46.12
CA PRO A 91 -7.93 15.28 46.17
C PRO A 91 -6.92 16.30 45.63
N TYR A 92 -5.61 16.05 45.77
CA TYR A 92 -4.57 16.93 45.25
C TYR A 92 -4.59 16.99 43.72
N ALA A 93 -4.89 15.88 43.04
CA ALA A 93 -5.02 15.85 41.59
C ALA A 93 -6.14 16.78 41.08
N ILE A 94 -7.26 16.87 41.82
CA ILE A 94 -8.35 17.79 41.51
C ILE A 94 -7.91 19.24 41.73
N GLU A 95 -7.29 19.55 42.88
CA GLU A 95 -6.82 20.90 43.19
C GLU A 95 -5.78 21.39 42.18
N LYS A 96 -4.85 20.52 41.76
CA LYS A 96 -3.84 20.83 40.75
C LYS A 96 -4.49 21.23 39.42
N ILE A 97 -5.46 20.44 38.92
CA ILE A 97 -6.19 20.78 37.68
C ILE A 97 -6.98 22.08 37.85
N ALA A 98 -7.64 22.27 39.00
CA ALA A 98 -8.40 23.48 39.29
C ALA A 98 -7.53 24.74 39.25
N ARG A 99 -6.34 24.70 39.86
CA ARG A 99 -5.39 25.82 39.87
C ARG A 99 -4.71 26.02 38.51
N GLU A 100 -4.16 24.96 37.91
CA GLU A 100 -3.32 25.07 36.71
C GLU A 100 -4.11 25.23 35.41
N LYS A 101 -5.23 24.49 35.25
CA LYS A 101 -6.00 24.50 34.00
C LYS A 101 -7.20 25.43 34.04
N LEU A 102 -7.83 25.55 35.20
CA LEU A 102 -9.05 26.35 35.35
C LEU A 102 -8.80 27.71 36.01
N ASN A 103 -7.58 27.99 36.46
CA ASN A 103 -7.20 29.22 37.18
C ASN A 103 -8.12 29.52 38.38
N LEU A 104 -8.64 28.47 39.02
CA LEU A 104 -9.48 28.58 40.21
C LEU A 104 -8.60 28.71 41.45
N ALA A 105 -9.02 29.59 42.36
CA ALA A 105 -8.37 29.82 43.64
C ALA A 105 -9.39 29.70 44.77
N LYS A 106 -8.97 29.24 45.95
CA LYS A 106 -9.85 29.14 47.11
C LYS A 106 -10.11 30.55 47.69
N PRO A 107 -11.24 30.74 48.39
CA PRO A 107 -11.47 31.96 49.15
C PRO A 107 -10.30 32.22 50.12
N GLY A 108 -9.64 33.37 50.00
CA GLY A 108 -8.46 33.74 50.80
C GLY A 108 -7.11 33.57 50.11
N ASP A 109 -7.04 32.94 48.92
CA ASP A 109 -5.81 32.84 48.14
C ASP A 109 -5.40 34.21 47.54
N GLN A 110 -4.11 34.54 47.57
CA GLN A 110 -3.55 35.71 46.87
C GLN A 110 -3.16 35.35 45.44
N VAL A 111 -3.78 36.01 44.45
CA VAL A 111 -3.53 35.74 43.02
C VAL A 111 -2.67 36.86 42.44
N TYR A 112 -1.47 36.51 41.98
CA TYR A 112 -0.56 37.43 41.28
C TYR A 112 -0.73 37.29 39.77
N ARG A 113 -0.99 38.40 39.08
CA ARG A 113 -0.98 38.46 37.61
C ARG A 113 0.36 39.04 37.16
N ILE A 114 1.07 38.31 36.31
CA ILE A 114 2.26 38.83 35.66
C ILE A 114 1.80 39.90 34.67
N VAL A 115 2.13 41.16 34.94
CA VAL A 115 1.91 42.27 34.01
C VAL A 115 3.23 42.60 33.33
N SER A 116 3.25 42.57 32.00
CA SER A 116 4.35 43.14 31.24
C SER A 116 4.24 44.66 31.33
N THR A 117 5.18 45.31 32.02
CA THR A 117 5.27 46.77 32.06
C THR A 117 5.43 47.28 30.61
N PRO A 118 4.55 48.18 30.12
CA PRO A 118 4.80 48.83 28.84
C PRO A 118 6.11 49.58 28.95
N SER A 119 7.09 49.23 28.12
CA SER A 119 8.38 49.92 28.06
C SER A 119 8.16 51.38 27.67
N GLN A 120 8.06 52.27 28.67
CA GLN A 120 8.16 53.70 28.49
C GLN A 120 9.64 54.05 28.38
N LEU A 121 10.25 53.76 27.23
CA LEU A 121 11.50 54.40 26.84
C LEU A 121 11.19 55.86 26.51
N PRO A 122 11.78 56.86 27.19
CA PRO A 122 11.57 58.25 26.83
C PRO A 122 12.06 58.47 25.40
N ARG A 123 11.17 58.94 24.53
CA ARG A 123 11.50 59.36 23.17
C ARG A 123 12.40 60.60 23.31
N VAL A 124 13.71 60.38 23.20
CA VAL A 124 14.70 61.45 23.11
C VAL A 124 14.32 62.28 21.88
N LYS A 125 14.00 63.56 22.11
CA LYS A 125 13.79 64.55 21.05
C LYS A 125 15.11 64.88 20.37
#